data_AF-A0A849Q542-F1
#
_entry.id   AF-A0A849Q542-F1
#
_cell.length_a   1.000
_cell.length_b   1.000
_cell.length_c   1.000
_cell.angle_alpha   90.00
_cell.angle_beta   90.00
_cell.angle_gamma   90.00
#
_symmetry.space_group_name_H-M   'P 1'
#
loop_
_entity.id
_entity.type
_entity.pdbx_description
1 polymer ?
#
loop_
_entity_poly.entity_id
_entity_poly.type
_entity_poly.pdbx_seq_one_letter_code
_entity_poly.pdbx_strand_id
1 'polypeptide(L)'
;MLIHPEEILETIHMIKAENFDIRTVTMGINLRDCCHSDIDVLNKNIYNKITGYAKELVRTTEEVQNLYGIPITNKRIAVTPIAIVAESCDTEDYVSIAKTLDRAAEDVGIDFIGGFSALVHKGATPGDLKLINSIPQALANTKKVCSSINVATTKAGINMDAVAMMGHIVKKTAEATKDDDGIGCAKLVIFANAPEDNPFMAGAFHGVGEPDCVINVGVSGPGVVNSTVRELKDPDLGEISEAIKKTAFKITRMGEM
;
A
#
# COMPACT_ATOMS: atom_id res chain seq x y z
N MET A 1 7.91 0.85 27.19
CA MET A 1 8.09 2.27 26.88
C MET A 1 6.97 3.02 27.58
N LEU A 2 7.26 3.93 28.51
CA LEU A 2 6.24 4.65 29.28
C LEU A 2 5.92 5.95 28.55
N ILE A 3 4.67 6.14 28.14
CA ILE A 3 4.18 7.39 27.56
C ILE A 3 3.79 8.31 28.72
N HIS A 4 4.32 9.53 28.75
CA HIS A 4 4.07 10.47 29.85
C HIS A 4 2.70 11.16 29.67
N PRO A 5 1.94 11.43 30.75
CA PRO A 5 0.62 12.08 30.67
C PRO A 5 0.64 13.45 29.97
N GLU A 6 1.77 14.17 30.04
CA GLU A 6 2.00 15.43 29.35
C GLU A 6 2.02 15.25 27.83
N GLU A 7 2.66 14.18 27.31
CA GLU A 7 2.65 13.84 25.88
C GLU A 7 1.21 13.55 25.41
N ILE A 8 0.39 12.89 26.24
CA ILE A 8 -1.02 12.58 25.92
C ILE A 8 -1.84 13.87 25.84
N LEU A 9 -1.71 14.78 26.80
CA LEU A 9 -2.44 16.05 26.81
C LEU A 9 -2.06 16.95 25.63
N GLU A 10 -0.76 17.01 25.31
CA GLU A 10 -0.27 17.77 24.16
C GLU A 10 -0.76 17.17 22.84
N THR A 11 -0.84 15.84 22.76
CA THR A 11 -1.43 15.10 21.63
C THR A 11 -2.91 15.43 21.44
N ILE A 12 -3.70 15.45 22.52
CA ILE A 12 -5.11 15.87 22.48
C ILE A 12 -5.27 17.30 21.96
N HIS A 13 -4.34 18.21 22.29
CA HIS A 13 -4.37 19.59 21.81
C HIS A 13 -4.10 19.66 20.29
N MET A 14 -3.12 18.90 19.78
CA MET A 14 -2.82 18.84 18.35
C MET A 14 -3.98 18.27 17.52
N ILE A 15 -4.68 17.24 18.02
CA ILE A 15 -5.86 16.66 17.35
C ILE A 15 -6.93 17.72 17.10
N LYS A 16 -7.23 18.54 18.12
CA LYS A 16 -8.34 19.49 18.09
C LYS A 16 -8.00 20.81 17.40
N ALA A 17 -6.73 21.21 17.39
CA ALA A 17 -6.30 22.50 16.84
C ALA A 17 -5.87 22.43 15.36
N GLU A 18 -5.37 21.29 14.87
CA GLU A 18 -4.55 21.28 13.63
C GLU A 18 -5.04 20.38 12.48
N ASN A 19 -6.31 19.90 12.51
CA ASN A 19 -6.87 18.99 11.50
C ASN A 19 -6.01 17.73 11.25
N PHE A 20 -5.46 17.16 12.32
CA PHE A 20 -4.68 15.93 12.23
C PHE A 20 -5.58 14.74 11.82
N ASP A 21 -5.08 13.90 10.91
CA ASP A 21 -5.72 12.63 10.53
C ASP A 21 -4.71 11.48 10.39
N ILE A 22 -5.17 10.26 10.71
CA ILE A 22 -4.48 9.06 10.27
C ILE A 22 -4.89 8.82 8.82
N ARG A 23 -3.93 9.01 7.92
CA ARG A 23 -4.17 8.87 6.48
C ARG A 23 -4.56 7.44 6.13
N THR A 24 -3.90 6.46 6.74
CA THR A 24 -4.15 5.04 6.43
C THR A 24 -3.71 4.11 7.56
N VAL A 25 -4.43 3.00 7.70
CA VAL A 25 -3.95 1.79 8.36
C VAL A 25 -3.85 0.70 7.29
N THR A 26 -2.66 0.16 7.08
CA THR A 26 -2.39 -0.88 6.09
C THR A 26 -1.96 -2.16 6.79
N MET A 27 -2.74 -3.23 6.63
CA MET A 27 -2.34 -4.57 7.07
C MET A 27 -1.48 -5.23 5.99
N GLY A 28 -0.23 -5.56 6.34
CA GLY A 28 0.64 -6.39 5.51
C GLY A 28 0.39 -7.87 5.78
N ILE A 29 0.18 -8.68 4.74
CA ILE A 29 -0.09 -10.12 4.86
C ILE A 29 0.84 -10.91 3.93
N ASN A 30 1.58 -11.85 4.51
CA ASN A 30 2.40 -12.79 3.76
C ASN A 30 1.53 -13.88 3.10
N LEU A 31 1.71 -14.10 1.80
CA LEU A 31 0.96 -15.11 1.04
C LEU A 31 1.82 -16.29 0.54
N ARG A 32 3.11 -16.37 0.90
CA ARG A 32 4.02 -17.41 0.37
C ARG A 32 3.60 -18.84 0.72
N ASP A 33 2.87 -19.05 1.80
CA ASP A 33 2.32 -20.35 2.19
C ASP A 33 1.04 -20.72 1.41
N CYS A 34 0.48 -19.78 0.64
CA CYS A 34 -0.68 -20.02 -0.21
C CYS A 34 -0.31 -20.65 -1.56
N CYS A 35 0.99 -20.64 -1.94
CA CYS A 35 1.50 -21.12 -3.21
C CYS A 35 1.01 -22.54 -3.53
N HIS A 36 0.51 -22.74 -4.74
CA HIS A 36 0.04 -24.03 -5.23
C HIS A 36 0.09 -24.08 -6.75
N SER A 37 0.28 -25.27 -7.34
CA SER A 37 0.33 -25.44 -8.80
C SER A 37 -1.04 -25.22 -9.46
N ASP A 38 -2.10 -25.67 -8.81
CA ASP A 38 -3.50 -25.43 -9.18
C ASP A 38 -3.96 -24.03 -8.75
N ILE A 39 -4.47 -23.26 -9.73
CA ILE A 39 -4.92 -21.87 -9.56
C ILE A 39 -6.14 -21.72 -8.66
N ASP A 40 -7.06 -22.68 -8.65
CA ASP A 40 -8.27 -22.63 -7.82
C ASP A 40 -7.93 -22.87 -6.35
N VAL A 41 -6.99 -23.79 -6.09
CA VAL A 41 -6.45 -24.02 -4.74
C VAL A 41 -5.69 -22.78 -4.26
N LEU A 42 -4.84 -22.19 -5.11
CA LEU A 42 -4.13 -20.95 -4.81
C LEU A 42 -5.10 -19.81 -4.45
N ASN A 43 -6.11 -19.58 -5.29
CA ASN A 43 -7.12 -18.56 -5.06
C ASN A 43 -7.89 -18.79 -3.75
N LYS A 44 -8.26 -20.04 -3.46
CA LYS A 44 -8.92 -20.39 -2.19
C LYS A 44 -8.03 -20.09 -0.98
N ASN A 45 -6.75 -20.44 -1.05
CA ASN A 45 -5.79 -20.19 0.03
C ASN A 45 -5.61 -18.69 0.29
N ILE A 46 -5.38 -17.90 -0.78
CA ILE A 46 -5.24 -16.44 -0.71
C ILE A 46 -6.47 -15.81 -0.05
N TYR A 47 -7.67 -16.16 -0.55
CA TYR A 47 -8.92 -15.62 -0.03
C TYR A 47 -9.11 -15.94 1.46
N ASN A 48 -8.93 -17.21 1.85
CA ASN A 48 -9.09 -17.64 3.24
C ASN A 48 -8.08 -16.96 4.17
N LYS A 49 -6.83 -16.80 3.73
CA LYS A 49 -5.79 -16.18 4.54
C LYS A 49 -6.06 -14.68 4.75
N ILE A 50 -6.38 -13.94 3.69
CA ILE A 50 -6.67 -12.51 3.78
C ILE A 50 -7.91 -12.26 4.65
N THR A 51 -9.01 -12.95 4.36
CA THR A 51 -10.26 -12.79 5.12
C THR A 51 -10.11 -13.22 6.58
N GLY A 52 -9.29 -14.25 6.87
CA GLY A 52 -8.98 -14.68 8.22
C GLY A 52 -8.25 -13.63 9.05
N TYR A 53 -7.18 -13.04 8.49
CA TYR A 53 -6.41 -11.99 9.19
C TYR A 53 -7.15 -10.66 9.30
N ALA A 54 -7.81 -10.23 8.21
CA ALA A 54 -8.41 -8.90 8.13
C ALA A 54 -9.85 -8.83 8.65
N LYS A 55 -10.43 -9.93 9.14
CA LYS A 55 -11.83 -10.02 9.59
C LYS A 55 -12.23 -8.90 10.54
N GLU A 56 -11.36 -8.56 11.48
CA GLU A 56 -11.63 -7.58 12.54
C GLU A 56 -10.96 -6.22 12.27
N LEU A 57 -10.28 -6.04 11.13
CA LEU A 57 -9.48 -4.85 10.85
C LEU A 57 -10.33 -3.59 10.88
N VAL A 58 -11.43 -3.56 10.11
CA VAL A 58 -12.30 -2.38 10.03
C VAL A 58 -12.92 -2.06 11.39
N ARG A 59 -13.53 -3.04 12.05
CA ARG A 59 -14.13 -2.85 13.38
C ARG A 59 -13.11 -2.31 14.39
N THR A 60 -11.92 -2.91 14.44
CA THR A 60 -10.87 -2.49 15.37
C THR A 60 -10.39 -1.07 15.07
N THR A 61 -10.22 -0.71 13.80
CA THR A 61 -9.86 0.68 13.43
C THR A 61 -10.95 1.68 13.80
N GLU A 62 -12.23 1.32 13.69
CA GLU A 62 -13.34 2.19 14.12
C GLU A 62 -13.40 2.36 15.64
N GLU A 63 -13.14 1.31 16.39
CA GLU A 63 -13.02 1.36 17.85
C GLU A 63 -11.88 2.30 18.29
N VAL A 64 -10.71 2.20 17.64
CA VAL A 64 -9.56 3.09 17.89
C VAL A 64 -9.90 4.54 17.52
N GLN A 65 -10.51 4.77 16.35
CA GLN A 65 -10.96 6.10 15.93
C GLN A 65 -11.92 6.72 16.97
N ASN A 66 -12.85 5.95 17.51
CA ASN A 66 -13.81 6.42 18.52
C ASN A 66 -13.14 6.68 19.87
N LEU A 67 -12.18 5.84 20.27
CA LEU A 67 -11.47 5.98 21.53
C LEU A 67 -10.62 7.26 21.58
N TYR A 68 -9.90 7.56 20.51
CA TYR A 68 -8.99 8.70 20.47
C TYR A 68 -9.57 9.95 19.80
N GLY A 69 -10.72 9.82 19.11
CA GLY A 69 -11.35 10.92 18.37
C GLY A 69 -10.55 11.37 17.16
N ILE A 70 -9.69 10.49 16.59
CA ILE A 70 -8.82 10.79 15.45
C ILE A 70 -9.37 10.07 14.22
N PRO A 71 -9.68 10.78 13.13
CA PRO A 71 -10.19 10.13 11.93
C PRO A 71 -9.12 9.23 11.29
N ILE A 72 -9.53 8.01 10.92
CA ILE A 72 -8.75 7.06 10.11
C ILE A 72 -9.35 7.00 8.72
N THR A 73 -8.70 7.68 7.78
CA THR A 73 -9.25 7.94 6.44
C THR A 73 -9.32 6.69 5.57
N ASN A 74 -8.31 5.80 5.63
CA ASN A 74 -8.30 4.58 4.82
C ASN A 74 -7.92 3.35 5.64
N LYS A 75 -8.50 2.21 5.29
CA LYS A 75 -8.12 0.86 5.74
C LYS A 75 -7.70 0.08 4.51
N ARG A 76 -6.51 -0.49 4.52
CA ARG A 76 -5.88 -1.09 3.32
C ARG A 76 -5.21 -2.40 3.64
N ILE A 77 -4.93 -3.17 2.61
CA ILE A 77 -4.14 -4.40 2.70
C ILE A 77 -2.99 -4.32 1.69
N ALA A 78 -1.81 -4.76 2.10
CA ALA A 78 -0.69 -5.05 1.22
C ALA A 78 -0.36 -6.54 1.32
N VAL A 79 -0.16 -7.20 0.18
CA VAL A 79 0.18 -8.63 0.14
C VAL A 79 1.52 -8.87 -0.52
N THR A 80 2.10 -10.05 -0.30
CA THR A 80 3.33 -10.48 -0.99
C THR A 80 3.18 -10.29 -2.50
N PRO A 81 4.21 -9.79 -3.21
CA PRO A 81 4.17 -9.68 -4.66
C PRO A 81 3.63 -10.95 -5.33
N ILE A 82 2.48 -10.84 -6.00
CA ILE A 82 1.77 -12.01 -6.56
C ILE A 82 2.65 -12.78 -7.56
N ALA A 83 3.60 -12.14 -8.23
CA ALA A 83 4.54 -12.84 -9.11
C ALA A 83 5.31 -13.94 -8.36
N ILE A 84 5.72 -13.67 -7.11
CA ILE A 84 6.43 -14.63 -6.25
C ILE A 84 5.49 -15.75 -5.80
N VAL A 85 4.25 -15.40 -5.44
CA VAL A 85 3.26 -16.33 -4.89
C VAL A 85 2.74 -17.28 -5.97
N ALA A 86 2.58 -16.79 -7.19
CA ALA A 86 2.00 -17.53 -8.30
C ALA A 86 3.04 -18.15 -9.25
N GLU A 87 4.35 -17.96 -9.01
CA GLU A 87 5.43 -18.42 -9.90
C GLU A 87 5.32 -19.92 -10.24
N SER A 88 4.93 -20.75 -9.26
CA SER A 88 4.79 -22.20 -9.44
C SER A 88 3.43 -22.64 -10.00
N CYS A 89 2.53 -21.71 -10.27
CA CYS A 89 1.18 -21.99 -10.73
C CYS A 89 1.15 -22.26 -12.25
N ASP A 90 0.52 -23.35 -12.64
CA ASP A 90 0.35 -23.75 -14.04
C ASP A 90 -0.88 -23.04 -14.64
N THR A 91 -0.69 -21.75 -14.93
CA THR A 91 -1.72 -20.89 -15.53
C THR A 91 -1.10 -19.97 -16.58
N GLU A 92 -1.91 -19.53 -17.54
CA GLU A 92 -1.51 -18.58 -18.58
C GLU A 92 -1.46 -17.13 -18.08
N ASP A 93 -2.35 -16.78 -17.14
CA ASP A 93 -2.48 -15.44 -16.56
C ASP A 93 -2.83 -15.48 -15.06
N TYR A 94 -2.75 -14.31 -14.41
CA TYR A 94 -3.05 -14.12 -12.99
C TYR A 94 -4.30 -13.27 -12.73
N VAL A 95 -5.19 -13.11 -13.72
CA VAL A 95 -6.40 -12.28 -13.60
C VAL A 95 -7.35 -12.86 -12.54
N SER A 96 -7.45 -14.19 -12.42
CA SER A 96 -8.27 -14.84 -11.38
C SER A 96 -7.76 -14.54 -9.96
N ILE A 97 -6.44 -14.38 -9.79
CA ILE A 97 -5.84 -13.97 -8.52
C ILE A 97 -6.23 -12.54 -8.19
N ALA A 98 -6.16 -11.62 -9.16
CA ALA A 98 -6.60 -10.24 -8.96
C ALA A 98 -8.08 -10.18 -8.54
N LYS A 99 -8.97 -10.94 -9.21
CA LYS A 99 -10.39 -11.04 -8.82
C LYS A 99 -10.57 -11.59 -7.40
N THR A 100 -9.73 -12.53 -7.00
CA THR A 100 -9.72 -13.10 -5.64
C THR A 100 -9.32 -12.07 -4.60
N LEU A 101 -8.28 -11.28 -4.86
CA LEU A 101 -7.87 -10.16 -4.00
C LEU A 101 -8.98 -9.11 -3.88
N ASP A 102 -9.62 -8.76 -5.00
CA ASP A 102 -10.70 -7.78 -5.04
C ASP A 102 -11.90 -8.23 -4.20
N ARG A 103 -12.31 -9.50 -4.37
CA ARG A 103 -13.39 -10.10 -3.58
C ARG A 103 -13.04 -10.12 -2.09
N ALA A 104 -11.84 -10.56 -1.73
CA ALA A 104 -11.40 -10.55 -0.33
C ALA A 104 -11.43 -9.13 0.27
N ALA A 105 -10.97 -8.13 -0.48
CA ALA A 105 -11.00 -6.73 -0.06
C ALA A 105 -12.43 -6.18 0.12
N GLU A 106 -13.35 -6.55 -0.78
CA GLU A 106 -14.77 -6.19 -0.66
C GLU A 106 -15.41 -6.82 0.57
N ASP A 107 -15.19 -8.13 0.79
CA ASP A 107 -15.79 -8.88 1.90
C ASP A 107 -15.29 -8.42 3.28
N VAL A 108 -14.04 -7.97 3.39
CA VAL A 108 -13.50 -7.40 4.65
C VAL A 108 -13.71 -5.89 4.78
N GLY A 109 -14.31 -5.24 3.79
CA GLY A 109 -14.66 -3.81 3.84
C GLY A 109 -13.46 -2.84 3.77
N ILE A 110 -12.33 -3.23 3.17
CA ILE A 110 -11.16 -2.35 3.03
C ILE A 110 -11.20 -1.54 1.72
N ASP A 111 -10.52 -0.40 1.67
CA ASP A 111 -10.57 0.52 0.54
C ASP A 111 -9.82 0.00 -0.68
N PHE A 112 -8.56 -0.41 -0.49
CA PHE A 112 -7.66 -0.89 -1.54
C PHE A 112 -6.75 -2.02 -1.05
N ILE A 113 -6.44 -2.95 -1.96
CA ILE A 113 -5.47 -4.02 -1.76
C ILE A 113 -4.34 -3.91 -2.80
N GLY A 114 -3.11 -3.84 -2.31
CA GLY A 114 -1.90 -3.78 -3.12
C GLY A 114 -1.11 -5.08 -3.00
N GLY A 115 -0.26 -5.35 -3.98
CA GLY A 115 0.58 -6.55 -4.01
C GLY A 115 0.44 -7.34 -5.30
N PHE A 116 -0.43 -6.93 -6.23
CA PHE A 116 -0.41 -7.41 -7.62
C PHE A 116 0.83 -6.86 -8.34
N SER A 117 1.99 -7.35 -7.92
CA SER A 117 3.27 -6.69 -8.07
C SER A 117 4.37 -7.66 -8.48
N ALA A 118 5.41 -7.12 -9.13
CA ALA A 118 6.62 -7.84 -9.54
C ALA A 118 7.88 -6.96 -9.35
N LEU A 119 9.02 -7.59 -9.10
CA LEU A 119 10.29 -6.93 -8.80
C LEU A 119 11.36 -7.28 -9.83
N VAL A 120 11.29 -6.67 -11.02
CA VAL A 120 12.04 -7.09 -12.22
C VAL A 120 13.32 -6.30 -12.51
N HIS A 121 13.77 -5.48 -11.57
CA HIS A 121 14.95 -4.61 -11.70
C HIS A 121 16.28 -5.31 -12.08
N LYS A 122 16.37 -6.65 -11.94
CA LYS A 122 17.54 -7.46 -12.35
C LYS A 122 17.28 -8.43 -13.50
N GLY A 123 16.11 -8.32 -14.14
CA GLY A 123 15.57 -9.32 -15.05
C GLY A 123 14.22 -9.83 -14.55
N ALA A 124 13.43 -10.39 -15.45
CA ALA A 124 12.10 -10.92 -15.15
C ALA A 124 12.09 -12.45 -15.27
N THR A 125 11.43 -13.13 -14.34
CA THR A 125 11.09 -14.56 -14.45
C THR A 125 9.89 -14.76 -15.39
N PRO A 126 9.58 -15.99 -15.80
CA PRO A 126 8.32 -16.29 -16.47
C PRO A 126 7.10 -15.84 -15.66
N GLY A 127 7.09 -16.04 -14.34
CA GLY A 127 5.98 -15.59 -13.49
C GLY A 127 5.86 -14.06 -13.41
N ASP A 128 6.98 -13.33 -13.36
CA ASP A 128 6.97 -11.86 -13.43
C ASP A 128 6.33 -11.38 -14.74
N LEU A 129 6.70 -11.98 -15.87
CA LEU A 129 6.15 -11.65 -17.18
C LEU A 129 4.66 -11.98 -17.28
N LYS A 130 4.22 -13.12 -16.73
CA LYS A 130 2.79 -13.46 -16.64
C LYS A 130 2.03 -12.40 -15.84
N LEU A 131 2.57 -11.98 -14.69
CA LEU A 131 1.96 -10.92 -13.87
C LEU A 131 1.86 -9.61 -14.65
N ILE A 132 2.97 -9.13 -15.23
CA ILE A 132 3.01 -7.85 -15.95
C ILE A 132 2.01 -7.84 -17.10
N ASN A 133 1.94 -8.93 -17.87
CA ASN A 133 0.99 -9.05 -18.99
C ASN A 133 -0.47 -9.16 -18.53
N SER A 134 -0.72 -9.62 -17.31
CA SER A 134 -2.06 -9.71 -16.72
C SER A 134 -2.61 -8.35 -16.24
N ILE A 135 -1.74 -7.35 -16.00
CA ILE A 135 -2.11 -6.05 -15.41
C ILE A 135 -3.31 -5.38 -16.12
N PRO A 136 -3.34 -5.23 -17.46
CA PRO A 136 -4.44 -4.52 -18.11
C PRO A 136 -5.81 -5.16 -17.83
N GLN A 137 -5.89 -6.49 -17.91
CA GLN A 137 -7.14 -7.22 -17.67
C GLN A 137 -7.47 -7.32 -16.19
N ALA A 138 -6.46 -7.51 -15.33
CA ALA A 138 -6.63 -7.53 -13.88
C ALA A 138 -7.23 -6.21 -13.38
N LEU A 139 -6.67 -5.06 -13.79
CA LEU A 139 -7.12 -3.75 -13.31
C LEU A 139 -8.44 -3.30 -13.93
N ALA A 140 -8.80 -3.81 -15.11
CA ALA A 140 -10.11 -3.59 -15.74
C ALA A 140 -11.24 -4.42 -15.09
N ASN A 141 -10.91 -5.60 -14.55
CA ASN A 141 -11.90 -6.52 -13.96
C ASN A 141 -11.95 -6.47 -12.43
N THR A 142 -11.33 -5.46 -11.81
CA THR A 142 -11.29 -5.30 -10.35
C THR A 142 -11.46 -3.84 -9.97
N LYS A 143 -11.96 -3.56 -8.76
CA LYS A 143 -12.20 -2.19 -8.29
C LYS A 143 -11.10 -1.69 -7.34
N LYS A 144 -10.72 -2.52 -6.37
CA LYS A 144 -9.89 -2.20 -5.21
C LYS A 144 -8.44 -2.68 -5.34
N VAL A 145 -8.13 -3.50 -6.35
CA VAL A 145 -6.76 -4.00 -6.57
C VAL A 145 -5.87 -2.93 -7.18
N CYS A 146 -4.69 -2.76 -6.57
CA CYS A 146 -3.60 -1.93 -7.04
C CYS A 146 -2.40 -2.80 -7.46
N SER A 147 -1.69 -2.34 -8.48
CA SER A 147 -0.54 -3.04 -9.06
C SER A 147 0.72 -2.16 -9.03
N SER A 148 1.87 -2.78 -8.80
CA SER A 148 3.13 -2.06 -8.83
C SER A 148 4.30 -2.89 -9.37
N ILE A 149 5.16 -2.28 -10.18
CA ILE A 149 6.30 -2.97 -10.80
C ILE A 149 7.59 -2.20 -10.53
N ASN A 150 8.54 -2.83 -9.83
CA ASN A 150 9.86 -2.24 -9.61
C ASN A 150 10.81 -2.62 -10.75
N VAL A 151 11.17 -1.64 -11.57
CA VAL A 151 11.99 -1.85 -12.79
C VAL A 151 13.44 -1.40 -12.63
N ALA A 152 13.78 -0.73 -11.53
CA ALA A 152 15.13 -0.23 -11.31
C ALA A 152 15.49 -0.19 -9.82
N THR A 153 16.79 -0.31 -9.52
CA THR A 153 17.35 0.08 -8.22
C THR A 153 18.73 0.70 -8.41
N THR A 154 19.17 1.54 -7.47
CA THR A 154 20.52 2.14 -7.46
C THR A 154 21.61 1.06 -7.53
N LYS A 155 21.36 -0.11 -6.91
CA LYS A 155 22.31 -1.23 -6.87
C LYS A 155 22.36 -2.04 -8.16
N ALA A 156 21.23 -2.23 -8.85
CA ALA A 156 21.13 -3.07 -10.05
C ALA A 156 21.16 -2.27 -11.36
N GLY A 157 20.99 -0.96 -11.29
CA GLY A 157 20.71 -0.12 -12.45
C GLY A 157 19.24 -0.20 -12.85
N ILE A 158 18.98 -0.01 -14.14
CA ILE A 158 17.63 0.06 -14.71
C ILE A 158 17.45 -1.11 -15.68
N ASN A 159 16.41 -1.91 -15.49
CA ASN A 159 16.00 -2.89 -16.47
C ASN A 159 15.21 -2.18 -17.59
N MET A 160 15.90 -1.78 -18.66
CA MET A 160 15.29 -1.04 -19.78
C MET A 160 14.27 -1.86 -20.56
N ASP A 161 14.40 -3.19 -20.61
CA ASP A 161 13.40 -4.06 -21.23
C ASP A 161 12.09 -4.02 -20.47
N ALA A 162 12.15 -4.06 -19.13
CA ALA A 162 10.98 -3.90 -18.28
C ALA A 162 10.37 -2.50 -18.38
N VAL A 163 11.20 -1.44 -18.48
CA VAL A 163 10.70 -0.06 -18.70
C VAL A 163 9.93 0.04 -20.01
N ALA A 164 10.49 -0.47 -21.12
CA ALA A 164 9.83 -0.48 -22.42
C ALA A 164 8.51 -1.26 -22.40
N MET A 165 8.52 -2.45 -21.78
CA MET A 165 7.32 -3.26 -21.59
C MET A 165 6.25 -2.51 -20.80
N MET A 166 6.61 -1.88 -19.68
CA MET A 166 5.68 -1.12 -18.86
C MET A 166 5.08 0.07 -19.60
N GLY A 167 5.83 0.73 -20.50
CA GLY A 167 5.28 1.76 -21.37
C GLY A 167 4.12 1.26 -22.25
N HIS A 168 4.20 0.02 -22.74
CA HIS A 168 3.10 -0.62 -23.46
C HIS A 168 1.96 -1.04 -22.52
N ILE A 169 2.27 -1.56 -21.33
CA ILE A 169 1.27 -1.97 -20.33
C ILE A 169 0.43 -0.79 -19.87
N VAL A 170 1.02 0.39 -19.65
CA VAL A 170 0.27 1.61 -19.29
C VAL A 170 -0.77 1.93 -20.37
N LYS A 171 -0.37 1.94 -21.65
CA LYS A 171 -1.30 2.19 -22.76
C LYS A 171 -2.40 1.13 -22.86
N LYS A 172 -2.05 -0.15 -22.73
CA LYS A 172 -3.01 -1.25 -22.75
C LYS A 172 -3.99 -1.17 -21.58
N THR A 173 -3.53 -0.77 -20.40
CA THR A 173 -4.37 -0.60 -19.20
C THR A 173 -5.35 0.56 -19.37
N ALA A 174 -4.89 1.69 -19.92
CA ALA A 174 -5.76 2.82 -20.25
C ALA A 174 -6.86 2.41 -21.25
N GLU A 175 -6.49 1.71 -22.33
CA GLU A 175 -7.45 1.25 -23.35
C GLU A 175 -8.45 0.24 -22.77
N ALA A 176 -7.99 -0.70 -21.94
CA ALA A 176 -8.83 -1.70 -21.30
C ALA A 176 -9.84 -1.11 -20.29
N THR A 177 -9.61 0.13 -19.84
CA THR A 177 -10.48 0.85 -18.89
C THR A 177 -10.99 2.19 -19.45
N LYS A 178 -11.01 2.35 -20.78
CA LYS A 178 -11.37 3.62 -21.43
C LYS A 178 -12.79 4.11 -21.12
N ASP A 179 -13.72 3.18 -20.91
CA ASP A 179 -15.11 3.50 -20.61
C ASP A 179 -15.26 4.10 -19.20
N ASP A 180 -14.24 3.89 -18.35
CA ASP A 180 -14.09 4.45 -17.00
C ASP A 180 -12.92 5.46 -16.94
N ASP A 181 -12.71 6.23 -18.01
CA ASP A 181 -11.68 7.28 -18.09
C ASP A 181 -10.24 6.79 -17.81
N GLY A 182 -9.95 5.53 -18.15
CA GLY A 182 -8.64 4.94 -17.95
C GLY A 182 -8.29 4.66 -16.49
N ILE A 183 -9.30 4.47 -15.62
CA ILE A 183 -9.14 4.30 -14.15
C ILE A 183 -8.11 3.23 -13.75
N GLY A 184 -7.86 2.23 -14.59
CA GLY A 184 -6.82 1.23 -14.33
C GLY A 184 -5.43 1.86 -14.13
N CYS A 185 -5.11 2.93 -14.86
CA CYS A 185 -3.84 3.64 -14.72
C CYS A 185 -3.70 4.36 -13.36
N ALA A 186 -4.81 4.76 -12.72
CA ALA A 186 -4.77 5.35 -11.39
C ALA A 186 -4.39 4.33 -10.29
N LYS A 187 -4.49 3.02 -10.61
CA LYS A 187 -4.17 1.90 -9.71
C LYS A 187 -2.84 1.21 -10.06
N LEU A 188 -2.06 1.76 -11.00
CA LEU A 188 -0.81 1.19 -11.47
C LEU A 188 0.38 2.12 -11.16
N VAL A 189 1.42 1.59 -10.52
CA VAL A 189 2.66 2.32 -10.21
C VAL A 189 3.88 1.61 -10.80
N ILE A 190 4.77 2.35 -11.42
CA ILE A 190 6.09 1.84 -11.86
C ILE A 190 7.16 2.48 -10.99
N PHE A 191 7.95 1.65 -10.32
CA PHE A 191 8.97 2.10 -9.38
C PHE A 191 10.38 2.03 -9.95
N ALA A 192 11.17 3.00 -9.53
CA ALA A 192 12.60 2.86 -9.35
C ALA A 192 12.90 2.98 -7.86
N ASN A 193 13.74 2.09 -7.31
CA ASN A 193 14.05 2.02 -5.88
C ASN A 193 12.82 1.81 -4.99
N ALA A 194 11.93 0.89 -5.38
CA ALA A 194 10.94 0.41 -4.42
C ALA A 194 11.67 -0.07 -3.15
N PRO A 195 11.20 0.28 -1.94
CA PRO A 195 11.73 -0.28 -0.70
C PRO A 195 11.45 -1.79 -0.63
N GLU A 196 12.02 -2.49 0.35
CA GLU A 196 11.86 -3.95 0.47
C GLU A 196 10.41 -4.38 0.75
N ASP A 197 9.64 -3.50 1.39
CA ASP A 197 8.21 -3.51 1.56
C ASP A 197 7.65 -2.10 1.30
N ASN A 198 6.36 -1.98 1.02
CA ASN A 198 5.74 -0.66 0.86
C ASN A 198 4.27 -0.70 1.30
N PRO A 199 3.86 0.02 2.36
CA PRO A 199 2.45 0.07 2.78
C PRO A 199 1.64 1.15 2.05
N PHE A 200 2.25 1.94 1.16
CA PHE A 200 1.63 3.10 0.51
C PHE A 200 1.00 2.77 -0.86
N MET A 201 -0.29 3.06 -1.00
CA MET A 201 -1.03 2.89 -2.27
C MET A 201 -0.77 4.02 -3.26
N ALA A 202 -0.83 3.77 -4.57
CA ALA A 202 -1.17 2.49 -5.24
C ALA A 202 0.00 1.50 -5.35
N GLY A 203 1.17 1.83 -4.81
CA GLY A 203 2.38 1.04 -4.94
C GLY A 203 2.59 -0.06 -3.90
N ALA A 204 1.58 -0.39 -3.10
CA ALA A 204 1.82 -1.17 -1.89
C ALA A 204 2.08 -2.65 -2.20
N PHE A 205 2.97 -3.28 -1.43
CA PHE A 205 3.17 -4.72 -1.36
C PHE A 205 3.84 -5.09 -0.03
N HIS A 206 3.59 -6.31 0.44
CA HIS A 206 4.19 -6.85 1.65
C HIS A 206 5.52 -7.52 1.32
N GLY A 207 6.62 -6.97 1.83
CA GLY A 207 7.97 -7.43 1.51
C GLY A 207 8.25 -8.87 1.93
N VAL A 208 9.22 -9.53 1.29
CA VAL A 208 9.53 -10.93 1.65
C VAL A 208 10.24 -11.06 3.00
N GLY A 209 10.90 -10.00 3.47
CA GLY A 209 11.55 -9.95 4.79
C GLY A 209 10.60 -9.71 5.96
N GLU A 210 9.36 -9.32 5.69
CA GLU A 210 8.36 -8.99 6.69
C GLU A 210 7.76 -10.23 7.40
N PRO A 211 7.19 -10.10 8.60
CA PRO A 211 6.53 -11.19 9.32
C PRO A 211 5.24 -11.65 8.60
N ASP A 212 4.56 -12.67 9.14
CA ASP A 212 3.38 -13.24 8.47
C ASP A 212 2.21 -12.25 8.37
N CYS A 213 2.06 -11.37 9.37
CA CYS A 213 1.10 -10.27 9.37
C CYS A 213 1.64 -9.09 10.18
N VAL A 214 1.42 -7.85 9.71
CA VAL A 214 1.85 -6.61 10.38
C VAL A 214 0.86 -5.47 10.13
N ILE A 215 0.82 -4.47 11.01
CA ILE A 215 0.06 -3.24 10.81
C ILE A 215 1.04 -2.08 10.61
N ASN A 216 0.86 -1.35 9.51
CA ASN A 216 1.56 -0.11 9.21
C ASN A 216 0.57 1.06 9.25
N VAL A 217 0.95 2.14 9.93
CA VAL A 217 0.12 3.34 10.06
C VAL A 217 0.78 4.49 9.31
N GLY A 218 0.04 5.08 8.37
CA GLY A 218 0.46 6.28 7.64
C GLY A 218 -0.26 7.49 8.20
N VAL A 219 0.53 8.50 8.60
CA VAL A 219 0.01 9.71 9.25
C VAL A 219 0.02 10.89 8.26
N SER A 220 -1.01 11.73 8.32
CA SER A 220 -1.08 12.98 7.55
C SER A 220 -0.35 14.09 8.28
N GLY A 221 0.45 14.87 7.56
CA GLY A 221 1.29 15.94 8.14
C GLY A 221 1.29 17.31 7.44
N PRO A 222 0.96 17.45 6.13
CA PRO A 222 1.07 18.75 5.48
C PRO A 222 0.25 19.89 6.12
N GLY A 223 -0.98 19.60 6.56
CA GLY A 223 -1.86 20.61 7.18
C GLY A 223 -1.28 21.16 8.49
N VAL A 224 -0.92 20.25 9.40
CA VAL A 224 -0.31 20.55 10.70
C VAL A 224 1.00 21.31 10.53
N VAL A 225 1.87 20.87 9.61
CA VAL A 225 3.16 21.53 9.35
C VAL A 225 2.96 22.94 8.79
N ASN A 226 2.07 23.11 7.80
CA ASN A 226 1.79 24.43 7.23
C ASN A 226 1.21 25.40 8.27
N SER A 227 0.34 24.91 9.16
CA SER A 227 -0.21 25.71 10.25
C SER A 227 0.89 26.15 11.23
N THR A 228 1.72 25.21 11.72
CA THR A 228 2.84 25.53 12.62
C THR A 228 3.77 26.58 12.01
N VAL A 229 4.11 26.46 10.73
CA VAL A 229 5.02 27.41 10.05
C VAL A 229 4.37 28.79 9.90
N ARG A 230 3.05 28.87 9.69
CA ARG A 230 2.31 30.14 9.54
C ARG A 230 2.16 30.93 10.83
N GLU A 231 2.24 30.28 11.99
CA GLU A 231 2.17 30.95 13.29
C GLU A 231 3.47 31.66 13.68
N LEU A 232 4.58 31.29 13.06
CA LEU A 232 5.87 31.93 13.29
C LEU A 232 5.85 33.38 12.77
N LYS A 233 6.37 34.31 13.58
CA LYS A 233 6.44 35.73 13.25
C LYS A 233 7.86 36.10 12.85
N ASP A 234 8.04 36.46 11.58
CA ASP A 234 9.33 36.84 10.99
C ASP A 234 10.46 35.82 11.28
N PRO A 235 10.24 34.50 11.06
CA PRO A 235 11.22 33.50 11.43
C PRO A 235 12.40 33.43 10.46
N ASP A 236 13.56 33.03 10.97
CA ASP A 236 14.68 32.60 10.13
C ASP A 236 14.53 31.14 9.65
N LEU A 237 15.41 30.69 8.75
CA LEU A 237 15.37 29.32 8.21
C LEU A 237 15.66 28.24 9.27
N GLY A 238 16.43 28.57 10.30
CA GLY A 238 16.70 27.67 11.41
C GLY A 238 15.46 27.43 12.26
N GLU A 239 14.73 28.50 12.57
CA GLU A 239 13.47 28.45 13.32
C GLU A 239 12.39 27.66 12.57
N ILE A 240 12.26 27.88 11.25
CA ILE A 240 11.35 27.11 10.40
C ILE A 240 11.72 25.61 10.42
N SER A 241 13.00 25.28 10.27
CA SER A 241 13.48 23.89 10.27
C SER A 241 13.18 23.20 11.61
N GLU A 242 13.45 23.88 12.73
CA GLU A 242 13.17 23.35 14.07
C GLU A 242 11.67 23.14 14.31
N ALA A 243 10.82 24.05 13.82
CA ALA A 243 9.37 23.92 13.89
C ALA A 243 8.89 22.68 13.11
N ILE A 244 9.31 22.53 11.85
CA ILE A 244 8.97 21.36 11.02
C ILE A 244 9.43 20.06 11.69
N LYS A 245 10.66 20.02 12.21
CA LYS A 245 11.22 18.84 12.88
C LYS A 245 10.40 18.43 14.10
N LYS A 246 10.07 19.40 14.98
CA LYS A 246 9.29 19.14 16.20
C LYS A 246 7.87 18.67 15.85
N THR A 247 7.24 19.30 14.87
CA THR A 247 5.91 18.92 14.39
C THR A 247 5.92 17.51 13.79
N ALA A 248 6.90 17.19 12.94
CA ALA A 248 7.04 15.84 12.38
C ALA A 248 7.26 14.79 13.47
N PHE A 249 8.11 15.05 14.47
CA PHE A 249 8.30 14.16 15.61
C PHE A 249 6.98 13.86 16.33
N LYS A 250 6.21 14.90 16.63
CA LYS A 250 4.91 14.78 17.31
C LYS A 250 3.89 13.97 16.50
N ILE A 251 3.79 14.24 15.20
CA ILE A 251 2.93 13.52 14.27
C ILE A 251 3.29 12.03 14.23
N THR A 252 4.59 11.70 14.19
CA THR A 252 5.05 10.32 14.18
C THR A 252 4.70 9.60 15.48
N ARG A 253 4.94 10.22 16.65
CA ARG A 253 4.60 9.64 17.95
C ARG A 253 3.12 9.31 18.08
N MET A 254 2.28 10.13 17.46
CA MET A 254 0.85 9.92 17.44
C MET A 254 0.43 8.76 16.54
N GLY A 255 1.15 8.50 15.45
CA GLY A 255 0.94 7.29 14.64
C GLY A 255 1.46 6.01 15.30
N GLU A 256 2.42 6.11 16.23
CA GLU A 256 2.92 4.97 17.02
C GLU A 256 1.94 4.51 18.11
N MET A 257 1.06 5.42 18.57
CA MET A 257 0.08 5.17 19.64
C MET A 257 -1.16 4.47 19.10
#